data_AF-A0A1I8B688-F1
#
_entry.id   AF-A0A1I8B688-F1
#
_cell.length_a   1.000
_cell.length_b   1.000
_cell.length_c   1.000
_cell.angle_alpha   90.00
_cell.angle_beta   90.00
_cell.angle_gamma   90.00
#
_symmetry.space_group_name_H-M   'P 1'
#
loop_
_entity.id
_entity.type
_entity.pdbx_description
1 polymer ?
#
loop_
_entity_poly.entity_id
_entity_poly.type
_entity_poly.pdbx_seq_one_letter_code
_entity_poly.pdbx_strand_id
1 'polypeptide(L)'
;MYRKLYLLLDKQPPIPFSPPSPSPPPKSRSPSPFTETMRVVKGETSSRQSYQRSAKGNVSILEASPEGKYIVLENTHRSKEENIGEWKLKRRIDVVYTLPHNFVLRPMARLKIWARNQGGLHAPPDQLVYDGEESFGVGSNVHTILYNKEGEERAACIQRSSQTAA
;
A
#
# COMPACT_ATOMS: atom_id res chain seq x y z
N MET A 1 8.60 -0.65 25.38
CA MET A 1 7.12 -0.58 25.32
C MET A 1 6.69 -0.59 23.85
N TYR A 2 6.04 -1.67 23.40
CA TYR A 2 5.48 -1.75 22.04
C TYR A 2 4.08 -1.11 22.04
N ARG A 3 3.87 -0.05 21.27
CA ARG A 3 2.52 0.51 21.06
C ARG A 3 1.81 -0.32 20.00
N LYS A 4 0.96 -1.24 20.44
CA LYS A 4 0.04 -2.00 19.59
C LYS A 4 -1.14 -1.09 19.26
N LEU A 5 -1.12 -0.41 18.11
CA LEU A 5 -2.25 0.37 17.61
C LEU A 5 -3.30 -0.63 17.10
N TYR A 6 -4.20 -1.06 17.97
CA TYR A 6 -5.46 -1.65 17.52
C TYR A 6 -6.30 -0.49 16.99
N LEU A 7 -6.36 -0.32 15.68
CA LEU A 7 -7.44 0.45 15.09
C LEU A 7 -8.71 -0.38 15.25
N LEU A 8 -9.56 0.16 16.12
CA LEU A 8 -10.96 -0.16 16.29
C LEU A 8 -11.60 -0.29 14.89
N LEU A 9 -11.84 -1.53 14.47
CA LEU A 9 -12.70 -1.81 13.32
C LEU A 9 -14.11 -1.41 13.75
N ASP A 10 -14.55 -0.25 13.29
CA ASP A 10 -15.97 0.05 13.21
C ASP A 10 -16.65 -1.12 12.51
N LYS A 11 -17.45 -1.84 13.28
CA LYS A 11 -18.45 -2.75 12.74
C LYS A 11 -19.51 -1.89 12.05
N GLN A 12 -19.29 -1.52 10.80
CA GLN A 12 -20.43 -1.23 9.95
C GLN A 12 -21.15 -2.56 9.66
N PRO A 13 -22.46 -2.64 9.95
CA PRO A 13 -23.25 -3.79 9.51
C PRO A 13 -23.22 -3.87 7.98
N PRO A 14 -23.31 -5.07 7.39
CA PRO A 14 -23.36 -5.22 5.95
C PRO A 14 -24.56 -4.44 5.40
N ILE A 15 -24.31 -3.63 4.38
CA ILE A 15 -25.34 -2.93 3.62
C ILE A 15 -26.18 -4.02 2.92
N PRO A 16 -27.51 -4.08 3.08
CA PRO A 16 -28.31 -5.07 2.38
C PRO A 16 -28.24 -4.81 0.88
N PHE A 17 -27.85 -5.84 0.12
CA PHE A 17 -27.89 -5.83 -1.34
C PHE A 17 -29.34 -5.64 -1.79
N SER A 18 -29.61 -4.52 -2.46
CA SER A 18 -30.83 -4.36 -3.25
C SER A 18 -30.56 -4.92 -4.65
N PRO A 19 -31.37 -5.87 -5.16
CA PRO A 19 -31.21 -6.35 -6.53
C PRO A 19 -31.52 -5.21 -7.51
N PRO A 20 -30.84 -5.15 -8.66
CA PRO A 20 -31.18 -4.20 -9.72
C PRO A 20 -32.59 -4.50 -10.24
N SER A 21 -33.41 -3.45 -10.44
CA SER A 21 -34.71 -3.58 -11.10
C SER A 21 -34.53 -4.12 -12.53
N PRO A 22 -35.40 -5.03 -13.01
CA PRO A 22 -35.27 -5.58 -14.35
C PRO A 22 -35.58 -4.52 -15.42
N SER A 23 -34.65 -4.36 -16.37
CA SER A 23 -34.89 -3.59 -17.60
C SER A 23 -35.95 -4.29 -18.47
N PRO A 24 -36.79 -3.55 -19.21
CA PRO A 24 -37.81 -4.15 -20.07
C PRO A 24 -37.20 -4.93 -21.25
N PRO A 25 -37.86 -5.99 -21.74
CA PRO A 25 -37.30 -6.88 -22.76
C PRO A 25 -37.27 -6.24 -24.15
N PRO A 26 -36.27 -6.57 -24.99
CA PRO A 26 -36.25 -6.17 -26.39
C PRO A 26 -37.23 -6.99 -27.24
N LYS A 27 -37.87 -6.34 -28.22
CA LYS A 27 -38.84 -6.95 -29.16
C LYS A 27 -38.17 -7.99 -30.07
N SER A 28 -38.90 -9.08 -30.28
CA SER A 28 -38.57 -10.28 -31.03
C SER A 28 -38.18 -10.05 -32.50
N ARG A 29 -37.15 -10.74 -32.98
CA ARG A 29 -37.01 -11.18 -34.38
C ARG A 29 -36.41 -12.60 -34.44
N SER A 30 -36.97 -13.41 -35.32
CA SER A 30 -36.91 -14.88 -35.46
C SER A 30 -35.54 -15.47 -35.89
N PRO A 31 -35.33 -16.81 -35.80
CA PRO A 31 -34.00 -17.44 -35.66
C PRO A 31 -33.50 -18.21 -36.91
N SER A 32 -32.18 -18.50 -36.96
CA SER A 32 -31.60 -19.66 -37.68
C SER A 32 -30.25 -20.08 -37.05
N PRO A 33 -29.83 -21.36 -37.18
CA PRO A 33 -28.96 -22.03 -36.23
C PRO A 33 -27.49 -22.18 -36.69
N PHE A 34 -26.66 -22.67 -35.75
CA PHE A 34 -25.32 -23.26 -35.93
C PHE A 34 -24.13 -22.31 -35.66
N THR A 35 -23.57 -22.39 -34.44
CA THR A 35 -22.19 -22.87 -34.16
C THR A 35 -21.90 -22.70 -32.67
N GLU A 36 -21.49 -23.80 -32.05
CA GLU A 36 -20.90 -23.91 -30.73
C GLU A 36 -19.55 -23.17 -30.68
N THR A 37 -19.38 -22.16 -29.80
CA THR A 37 -18.08 -21.91 -29.13
C THR A 37 -18.19 -20.99 -27.92
N MET A 38 -17.57 -21.44 -26.83
CA MET A 38 -17.14 -20.72 -25.61
C MET A 38 -18.22 -20.16 -24.67
N ARG A 39 -18.58 -20.98 -23.68
CA ARG A 39 -18.96 -20.45 -22.35
C ARG A 39 -17.72 -19.80 -21.74
N VAL A 40 -17.61 -18.48 -21.81
CA VAL A 40 -16.66 -17.74 -20.98
C VAL A 40 -17.19 -17.82 -19.56
N VAL A 41 -16.77 -18.84 -18.81
CA VAL A 41 -16.97 -18.90 -17.37
C VAL A 41 -16.02 -17.86 -16.79
N LYS A 42 -16.51 -16.62 -16.62
CA LYS A 42 -15.79 -15.57 -15.92
C LYS A 42 -15.79 -15.94 -14.44
N GLY A 43 -14.82 -16.77 -14.04
CA GLY A 43 -14.51 -17.01 -12.64
C GLY A 43 -14.23 -15.66 -11.99
N GLU A 44 -15.04 -15.28 -11.00
CA GLU A 44 -14.84 -14.06 -10.23
C GLU A 44 -13.58 -14.25 -9.38
N THR A 45 -12.44 -13.75 -9.85
CA THR A 45 -11.21 -13.77 -9.07
C THR A 45 -11.32 -12.73 -7.95
N SER A 46 -11.47 -13.20 -6.71
CA SER A 46 -11.45 -12.33 -5.54
C SER A 46 -9.99 -12.12 -5.10
N SER A 47 -9.55 -10.86 -5.07
CA SER A 47 -8.23 -10.49 -4.55
C SER A 47 -8.37 -9.85 -3.18
N ARG A 48 -7.62 -10.36 -2.19
CA ARG A 48 -7.61 -9.86 -0.81
C ARG A 48 -6.21 -9.40 -0.44
N GLN A 49 -6.10 -8.19 0.11
CA GLN A 49 -4.87 -7.65 0.67
C GLN A 49 -4.96 -7.50 2.19
N SER A 50 -3.85 -7.70 2.88
CA SER A 50 -3.73 -7.55 4.33
C SER A 50 -2.40 -6.89 4.69
N TYR A 51 -2.40 -6.14 5.79
CA TYR A 51 -1.24 -5.38 6.26
C TYR A 51 -1.01 -5.66 7.74
N GLN A 52 0.24 -5.93 8.11
CA GLN A 52 0.68 -5.97 9.50
C GLN A 52 1.80 -4.95 9.67
N ARG A 53 1.60 -3.99 10.58
CA ARG A 53 2.55 -2.89 10.82
C ARG A 53 3.04 -2.89 12.25
N SER A 54 4.30 -2.53 12.44
CA SER A 54 4.94 -2.32 13.73
C SER A 54 5.81 -1.07 13.69
N ALA A 55 5.96 -0.41 14.84
CA ALA A 55 6.85 0.72 15.01
C ALA A 55 7.45 0.71 16.43
N LYS A 56 8.71 1.11 16.52
CA LYS A 56 9.45 1.42 17.74
C LYS A 56 9.73 2.92 17.70
N GLY A 57 9.26 3.65 18.69
CA GLY A 57 9.39 5.11 18.73
C GLY A 57 8.34 5.86 17.92
N ASN A 58 8.73 7.00 17.35
CA ASN A 58 7.81 8.01 16.83
C ASN A 58 7.37 7.77 15.38
N VAL A 59 8.24 7.15 14.58
CA VAL A 59 8.06 7.04 13.12
C VAL A 59 7.50 5.67 12.76
N SER A 60 6.49 5.65 11.91
CA SER A 60 5.85 4.43 11.40
C SER A 60 5.80 4.42 9.88
N ILE A 61 5.68 3.22 9.29
CA ILE A 61 5.34 3.07 7.88
C ILE A 61 3.82 3.10 7.78
N LEU A 62 3.28 4.26 7.39
CA LEU A 62 1.84 4.47 7.27
C LEU A 62 1.27 3.69 6.08
N GLU A 63 1.98 3.72 4.95
CA GLU A 63 1.53 3.09 3.71
C GLU A 63 2.72 2.57 2.92
N ALA A 64 2.53 1.44 2.25
CA ALA A 64 3.45 0.92 1.26
C ALA A 64 2.61 0.53 0.05
N SER A 65 2.88 1.14 -1.10
CA SER A 65 2.09 0.87 -2.31
C SER A 65 2.21 -0.60 -2.72
N PRO A 66 1.07 -1.29 -3.00
CA PRO A 66 1.09 -2.66 -3.49
C PRO A 66 1.79 -2.83 -4.84
N GLU A 67 1.71 -1.78 -5.66
CA GLU A 67 2.35 -1.67 -6.97
C GLU A 67 3.80 -1.17 -6.87
N GLY A 68 4.32 -0.98 -5.66
CA GLY A 68 5.70 -0.53 -5.43
C GLY A 68 5.96 0.92 -5.81
N LYS A 69 4.93 1.73 -6.04
CA LYS A 69 5.05 3.12 -6.53
C LYS A 69 5.66 4.09 -5.52
N TYR A 70 5.26 3.95 -4.26
CA TYR A 70 5.70 4.83 -3.18
C TYR A 70 5.59 4.14 -1.82
N ILE A 71 6.23 4.73 -0.83
CA ILE A 71 6.10 4.39 0.59
C ILE A 71 5.89 5.69 1.38
N VAL A 72 5.01 5.65 2.39
CA VAL A 72 4.68 6.81 3.24
C VAL A 72 5.14 6.53 4.66
N LEU A 73 5.98 7.42 5.18
CA LEU A 73 6.35 7.49 6.58
C LEU A 73 5.49 8.52 7.30
N GLU A 74 5.18 8.27 8.57
CA GLU A 74 4.46 9.20 9.44
C GLU A 74 5.14 9.30 10.80
N ASN A 75 5.36 10.52 11.27
CA ASN A 75 5.68 10.76 12.67
C ASN A 75 4.37 10.81 13.46
N THR A 76 4.15 9.79 14.28
CA THR A 76 2.92 9.62 15.08
C THR A 76 2.95 10.37 16.41
N HIS A 77 4.07 11.03 16.73
CA HIS A 77 4.19 11.82 17.95
C HIS A 77 3.55 13.21 17.76
N ARG A 78 2.80 13.67 18.77
CA ARG A 78 2.01 14.91 18.68
C ARG A 78 2.82 16.19 18.81
N SER A 79 3.97 16.14 19.48
CA SER A 79 4.74 17.34 19.84
C SER A 79 6.25 17.22 19.68
N LYS A 80 6.75 16.09 19.18
CA LYS A 80 8.19 15.82 19.08
C LYS A 80 8.53 15.51 17.64
N GLU A 81 9.45 16.26 17.07
CA GLU A 81 10.04 15.96 15.78
C GLU A 81 11.05 14.82 15.89
N GLU A 82 11.24 14.08 14.80
CA GLU A 82 12.24 13.01 14.72
C GLU A 82 13.21 13.34 13.59
N ASN A 83 14.50 13.39 13.88
CA ASN A 83 15.52 13.41 12.84
C ASN A 83 15.65 11.99 12.26
N ILE A 84 15.20 11.83 11.02
CA ILE A 84 15.26 10.60 10.23
C ILE A 84 16.31 10.67 9.12
N GLY A 85 17.20 11.65 9.17
CA GLY A 85 18.30 11.76 8.23
C GLY A 85 19.14 10.48 8.21
N GLU A 86 19.48 10.02 7.01
CA GLU A 86 20.28 8.81 6.76
C GLU A 86 19.64 7.49 7.24
N TRP A 87 18.38 7.51 7.66
CA TRP A 87 17.63 6.29 7.90
C TRP A 87 17.40 5.55 6.58
N LYS A 88 17.32 4.22 6.64
CA LYS A 88 17.24 3.35 5.47
C LYS A 88 15.91 2.64 5.38
N LEU A 89 15.27 2.75 4.24
CA LEU A 89 14.07 2.01 3.87
C LEU A 89 14.50 0.80 3.05
N LYS A 90 14.28 -0.41 3.56
CA LYS A 90 14.58 -1.66 2.86
C LYS A 90 13.30 -2.42 2.58
N ARG A 91 13.03 -2.72 1.31
CA ARG A 91 11.93 -3.62 0.91
C ARG A 91 12.54 -4.92 0.40
N ARG A 92 11.97 -6.08 0.75
CA ARG A 92 12.52 -7.45 0.65
C ARG A 92 13.09 -7.91 -0.72
N ILE A 93 13.11 -7.04 -1.73
CA ILE A 93 13.64 -7.25 -3.08
C ILE A 93 14.91 -6.43 -3.32
N ASP A 94 15.79 -6.35 -2.32
CA ASP A 94 17.07 -5.63 -2.34
C ASP A 94 17.04 -4.12 -2.67
N VAL A 95 15.84 -3.53 -2.80
CA VAL A 95 15.68 -2.09 -2.91
C VAL A 95 15.94 -1.44 -1.55
N VAL A 96 16.99 -0.62 -1.49
CA VAL A 96 17.38 0.17 -0.31
C VAL A 96 17.41 1.63 -0.67
N TYR A 97 16.58 2.42 -0.01
CA TYR A 97 16.59 3.88 -0.10
C TYR A 97 17.12 4.50 1.19
N THR A 98 18.07 5.42 1.07
CA THR A 98 18.60 6.18 2.22
C THR A 98 18.02 7.58 2.18
N LEU A 99 17.44 8.02 3.30
CA LEU A 99 16.91 9.36 3.45
C LEU A 99 18.02 10.42 3.37
N PRO A 100 17.75 11.61 2.80
CA PRO A 100 18.71 12.71 2.78
C PRO A 100 19.25 13.02 4.18
N HIS A 101 20.49 13.51 4.25
CA HIS A 101 21.07 13.93 5.52
C HIS A 101 20.25 15.04 6.18
N ASN A 102 20.23 15.08 7.52
CA ASN A 102 19.51 16.07 8.32
C ASN A 102 18.00 16.18 8.06
N PHE A 103 17.38 15.13 7.52
CA PHE A 103 15.94 15.15 7.27
C PHE A 103 15.13 15.05 8.57
N VAL A 104 14.34 16.06 8.89
CA VAL A 104 13.53 16.10 10.12
C VAL A 104 12.05 15.92 9.79
N LEU A 105 11.43 14.89 10.37
CA LEU A 105 9.99 14.66 10.28
C LEU A 105 9.28 15.30 11.47
N ARG A 106 8.59 16.42 11.20
CA ARG A 106 7.84 17.20 12.19
C ARG A 106 6.72 16.37 12.87
N PRO A 107 6.22 16.80 14.04
CA PRO A 107 5.13 16.11 14.72
C PRO A 107 3.90 15.97 13.81
N MET A 108 3.28 14.79 13.82
CA MET A 108 2.10 14.46 12.99
C MET A 108 2.32 14.58 11.46
N ALA A 109 3.54 14.85 11.01
CA ALA A 109 3.84 15.05 9.59
C ALA A 109 4.05 13.72 8.86
N ARG A 110 3.88 13.78 7.54
CA ARG A 110 4.04 12.64 6.63
C ARG A 110 5.09 12.96 5.59
N LEU A 111 5.85 11.94 5.22
CA LEU A 111 6.78 11.98 4.10
C LEU A 111 6.39 10.87 3.13
N LYS A 112 6.09 11.21 1.88
CA LYS A 112 5.87 10.25 0.80
C LYS A 112 7.12 10.14 -0.07
N ILE A 113 7.65 8.94 -0.20
CA ILE A 113 8.83 8.66 -1.02
C ILE A 113 8.34 7.89 -2.24
N TRP A 114 8.49 8.50 -3.41
CA TRP A 114 8.14 7.90 -4.69
C TRP A 114 9.34 7.19 -5.30
N ALA A 115 9.10 6.10 -6.02
CA ALA A 115 10.09 5.55 -6.93
C ALA A 115 10.17 6.41 -8.20
N ARG A 116 11.28 6.32 -8.92
CA ARG A 116 11.52 7.07 -10.17
C ARG A 116 10.40 6.81 -11.17
N ASN A 117 9.97 7.84 -11.90
CA ASN A 117 8.95 7.75 -12.96
C ASN A 117 7.57 7.25 -12.53
N GLN A 118 7.24 7.15 -11.23
CA GLN A 118 5.93 6.69 -10.76
C GLN A 118 4.90 7.82 -10.54
N GLY A 119 5.15 9.00 -11.12
CA GLY A 119 4.24 10.16 -11.04
C GLY A 119 4.38 11.01 -9.78
N GLY A 120 5.43 10.78 -8.98
CA GLY A 120 5.77 11.60 -7.82
C GLY A 120 6.42 12.92 -8.19
N LEU A 121 6.16 13.96 -7.39
CA LEU A 121 6.86 15.25 -7.47
C LEU A 121 7.93 15.31 -6.36
N HIS A 122 9.15 15.69 -6.71
CA HIS A 122 10.19 15.96 -5.72
C HIS A 122 9.91 17.32 -5.05
N ALA A 123 9.26 17.30 -3.89
CA ALA A 123 8.86 18.49 -3.14
C ALA A 123 9.12 18.29 -1.63
N PRO A 124 10.38 18.39 -1.19
CA PRO A 124 10.72 18.25 0.23
C PRO A 124 10.07 19.37 1.08
N PRO A 125 9.65 19.08 2.33
CA PRO A 125 9.83 17.81 3.04
C PRO A 125 8.68 16.80 2.81
N ASP A 126 7.60 17.17 2.14
CA ASP A 126 6.40 16.32 2.08
C ASP A 126 6.59 15.14 1.11
N GLN A 127 7.37 15.35 0.04
CA GLN A 127 7.60 14.36 -1.00
C GLN A 127 9.07 14.28 -1.42
N LEU A 128 9.56 13.05 -1.55
CA LEU A 128 10.86 12.74 -2.13
C LEU A 128 10.67 11.80 -3.32
N VAL A 129 11.62 11.85 -4.24
CA VAL A 129 11.74 10.89 -5.35
C VAL A 129 13.04 10.14 -5.16
N TYR A 130 12.97 8.82 -5.23
CA TYR A 130 14.11 7.93 -5.25
C TYR A 130 14.49 7.64 -6.70
N ASP A 131 15.57 8.27 -7.17
CA ASP A 131 16.05 8.12 -8.56
C ASP A 131 16.78 6.81 -8.85
N GLY A 132 17.10 6.01 -7.83
CA GLY A 132 17.84 4.75 -8.01
C GLY A 132 17.01 3.63 -8.62
N GLU A 133 15.71 3.57 -8.33
CA GLU A 133 14.82 2.50 -8.79
C GLU A 133 13.48 3.05 -9.28
N GLU A 134 12.90 2.41 -10.29
CA GLU A 134 11.56 2.76 -10.81
C GLU A 134 10.43 2.13 -10.00
N SER A 135 10.76 1.22 -9.07
CA SER A 135 9.80 0.62 -8.16
C SER A 135 10.46 0.18 -6.86
N PHE A 136 9.75 0.34 -5.74
CA PHE A 136 10.02 -0.38 -4.50
C PHE A 136 9.58 -1.87 -4.57
N GLY A 137 9.02 -2.24 -5.71
CA GLY A 137 8.60 -3.54 -6.22
C GLY A 137 7.47 -4.24 -5.50
N VAL A 138 7.06 -5.35 -6.11
CA VAL A 138 5.71 -5.92 -5.99
C VAL A 138 5.79 -7.39 -5.59
N GLY A 139 4.73 -7.89 -4.96
CA GLY A 139 4.67 -9.31 -4.61
C GLY A 139 3.49 -9.65 -3.71
N SER A 140 3.26 -10.95 -3.55
CA SER A 140 2.20 -11.49 -2.71
C SER A 140 2.52 -11.49 -1.22
N ASN A 141 3.80 -11.37 -0.85
CA ASN A 141 4.24 -11.23 0.53
C ASN A 141 5.48 -10.32 0.60
N VAL A 142 5.25 -9.05 0.88
CA VAL A 142 6.27 -8.01 0.83
C VAL A 142 6.52 -7.46 2.22
N HIS A 143 7.79 -7.43 2.62
CA HIS A 143 8.23 -6.82 3.87
C HIS A 143 8.98 -5.52 3.57
N THR A 144 8.55 -4.44 4.20
CA THR A 144 9.18 -3.13 4.16
C THR A 144 9.64 -2.79 5.57
N ILE A 145 10.90 -2.43 5.74
CA ILE A 145 11.52 -2.17 7.04
C ILE A 145 12.23 -0.82 6.99
N LEU A 146 12.06 -0.02 8.03
CA LEU A 146 12.75 1.24 8.25
C LEU A 146 13.81 1.04 9.34
N TYR A 147 15.07 1.33 9.01
CA TYR A 147 16.21 1.28 9.91
C TYR A 147 16.71 2.68 10.22
N ASN A 148 17.14 2.94 11.47
CA ASN A 148 17.87 4.16 11.78
C ASN A 148 19.34 4.06 11.32
N LYS A 149 20.10 5.15 11.53
CA LYS A 149 21.54 5.24 11.19
C LYS A 149 22.41 4.20 11.91
N GLU A 150 21.96 3.70 13.07
CA GLU A 150 22.64 2.67 13.87
C GLU A 150 22.30 1.24 13.40
N GLY A 151 21.43 1.10 12.38
CA GLY A 151 21.00 -0.20 11.86
C GLY A 151 19.88 -0.86 12.67
N GLU A 152 19.26 -0.14 13.61
CA GLU A 152 18.14 -0.65 14.40
C GLU A 152 16.83 -0.54 13.62
N GLU A 153 16.03 -1.61 13.64
CA GLU A 153 14.67 -1.57 13.10
C GLU A 153 13.78 -0.62 13.91
N ARG A 154 13.27 0.42 13.22
CA ARG A 154 12.36 1.43 13.76
C ARG A 154 10.91 1.18 13.37
N ALA A 155 10.65 0.65 12.18
CA ALA A 155 9.30 0.28 11.78
C ALA A 155 9.32 -0.84 10.75
N ALA A 156 8.25 -1.62 10.70
CA ALA A 156 8.05 -2.63 9.66
C ALA A 156 6.60 -2.64 9.17
N CYS A 157 6.42 -2.99 7.90
CA CYS A 157 5.14 -3.21 7.25
C CYS A 157 5.23 -4.50 6.43
N ILE A 158 4.34 -5.45 6.72
CA ILE A 158 4.18 -6.70 6.00
C ILE A 158 2.89 -6.61 5.22
N GLN A 159 2.98 -6.61 3.89
CA GLN A 159 1.85 -6.66 2.98
C GLN A 159 1.71 -8.09 2.46
N ARG A 160 0.51 -8.68 2.57
CA ARG A 160 0.19 -9.97 1.96
C ARG A 160 -1.03 -9.87 1.06
N SER A 161 -0.93 -10.40 -0.15
CA SER A 161 -2.06 -10.53 -1.07
C SER A 161 -2.31 -11.99 -1.44
N SER A 162 -3.58 -12.40 -1.41
CA SER A 162 -4.05 -13.69 -1.91
C SER A 162 -5.06 -13.45 -3.04
N GLN A 163 -4.94 -14.24 -4.11
CA GLN A 163 -5.99 -14.35 -5.13
C GLN A 163 -6.60 -15.74 -5.01
N THR A 164 -7.91 -15.81 -4.84
CA THR A 164 -8.68 -17.05 -4.93
C THR A 164 -9.44 -17.02 -6.25
N ALA A 165 -9.16 -17.98 -7.12
CA ALA A 165 -10.00 -18.28 -8.26
C ALA A 165 -11.19 -19.11 -7.76
N ALA A 166 -12.41 -18.67 -8.10
CA ALA A 166 -13.63 -19.43 -7.85
C ALA A 166 -13.75 -20.60 -8.82
#